data_AF-A0A2K1R032-F1
#
_entry.id   AF-A0A2K1R032-F1
#
_cell.length_a   1.000
_cell.length_b   1.000
_cell.length_c   1.000
_cell.angle_alpha   90.00
_cell.angle_beta   90.00
_cell.angle_gamma   90.00
#
_symmetry.space_group_name_H-M   'P 1'
#
loop_
_entity.id
_entity.type
_entity.pdbx_description
1 polymer ?
#
loop_
_entity_poly.entity_id
_entity_poly.type
_entity_poly.pdbx_seq_one_letter_code
_entity_poly.pdbx_strand_id
1 'polypeptide(L)'
;MPTYQHPNFTTPTTPNFSTTGKSPTPYQPYHAQLPYPQPLTHRRIPSASPERPESITTSGGTFSTASSDYDTTSASAGSVDLLEYMSDRLSNTIDPTPLDRSLAQQARTSGTLNAKQHELLELQALAQRRLAAAQTNFREGIRAAREVQRELAWTQGRVTALNQRAAQKYPLQYRAASGKYPNPMDY
;
A
#
# COMPACT_ATOMS: atom_id res chain seq x y z
N MET A 1 -41.56 60.50 -33.39
CA MET A 1 -40.44 59.87 -32.65
C MET A 1 -41.02 58.85 -31.67
N PRO A 2 -41.09 57.55 -32.01
CA PRO A 2 -41.60 56.55 -31.09
C PRO A 2 -40.49 56.09 -30.14
N THR A 3 -40.73 56.22 -28.83
CA THR A 3 -39.85 55.74 -27.77
C THR A 3 -40.01 54.22 -27.62
N TYR A 4 -38.96 53.48 -27.97
CA TYR A 4 -38.90 52.04 -27.77
C TYR A 4 -38.65 51.72 -26.29
N GLN A 5 -39.61 51.05 -25.68
CA GLN A 5 -39.53 50.56 -24.31
C GLN A 5 -38.82 49.21 -24.29
N HIS A 6 -37.67 49.13 -23.62
CA HIS A 6 -36.91 47.89 -23.49
C HIS A 6 -37.63 46.90 -22.54
N PRO A 7 -37.78 45.62 -22.90
CA PRO A 7 -38.21 44.61 -21.93
C PRO A 7 -37.07 44.32 -20.95
N ASN A 8 -37.38 44.43 -19.65
CA ASN A 8 -36.49 44.04 -18.56
C ASN A 8 -36.33 42.51 -18.58
N PHE A 9 -35.16 42.03 -19.01
CA PHE A 9 -34.79 40.63 -18.81
C PHE A 9 -34.39 40.43 -17.36
N THR A 10 -35.23 39.75 -16.59
CA THR A 10 -34.84 39.18 -15.29
C THR A 10 -33.80 38.09 -15.54
N THR A 11 -32.57 38.33 -15.09
CA THR A 11 -31.51 37.33 -15.07
C THR A 11 -31.91 36.17 -14.14
N PRO A 12 -31.80 34.90 -14.55
CA PRO A 12 -31.93 33.80 -13.61
C PRO A 12 -30.73 33.83 -12.67
N THR A 13 -31.01 34.00 -11.37
CA THR A 13 -30.08 33.80 -10.26
C THR A 13 -29.40 32.45 -10.42
N THR A 14 -28.08 32.47 -10.61
CA THR A 14 -27.25 31.27 -10.56
C THR A 14 -27.29 30.66 -9.15
N PRO A 15 -27.38 29.33 -9.00
CA PRO A 15 -27.21 28.72 -7.69
C PRO A 15 -25.77 28.98 -7.21
N ASN A 16 -25.68 29.70 -6.09
CA ASN A 16 -24.44 30.01 -5.40
C ASN A 16 -23.96 28.73 -4.69
N PHE A 17 -22.98 28.03 -5.25
CA PHE A 17 -22.28 26.97 -4.54
C PHE A 17 -21.35 27.62 -3.50
N SER A 18 -21.87 27.81 -2.30
CA SER A 18 -21.06 28.18 -1.14
C SER A 18 -20.13 27.01 -0.80
N THR A 19 -18.88 27.08 -1.23
CA THR A 19 -17.82 26.23 -0.70
C THR A 19 -17.31 26.84 0.60
N THR A 20 -17.94 26.51 1.72
CA THR A 20 -17.33 26.74 3.04
C THR A 20 -16.17 25.74 3.21
N GLY A 21 -15.00 26.14 2.74
CA GLY A 21 -13.75 25.38 2.86
C GLY A 21 -12.61 26.31 3.24
N LYS A 22 -12.40 26.45 4.55
CA LYS A 22 -11.19 26.89 5.29
C LYS A 22 -10.08 27.56 4.46
N SER A 23 -9.84 28.84 4.78
CA SER A 23 -8.65 29.61 4.40
C SER A 23 -7.34 28.83 4.60
N PRO A 24 -6.41 28.82 3.62
CA PRO A 24 -5.11 28.20 3.80
C PRO A 24 -4.16 29.14 4.55
N THR A 25 -3.60 28.64 5.64
CA THR A 25 -2.44 29.19 6.36
C THR A 25 -1.21 29.25 5.45
N PRO A 26 -0.39 30.32 5.50
CA PRO A 26 0.83 30.41 4.70
C PRO A 26 1.94 29.57 5.33
N TYR A 27 2.36 28.50 4.65
CA TYR A 27 3.57 27.74 5.01
C TYR A 27 4.78 28.25 4.23
N GLN A 28 5.84 28.53 4.97
CA GLN A 28 7.17 28.90 4.47
C GLN A 28 7.86 27.79 3.67
N PRO A 29 8.82 28.12 2.79
CA PRO A 29 9.47 27.18 1.90
C PRO A 29 10.64 26.48 2.60
N TYR A 30 10.57 25.16 2.71
CA TYR A 30 11.76 24.34 2.93
C TYR A 30 12.07 23.59 1.65
N HIS A 31 13.21 23.95 1.05
CA HIS A 31 13.85 23.18 0.01
C HIS A 31 14.28 21.82 0.57
N ALA A 32 13.72 20.74 0.04
CA ALA A 32 14.29 19.40 0.16
C ALA A 32 14.03 18.66 -1.15
N GLN A 33 15.09 18.57 -1.96
CA GLN A 33 15.12 17.77 -3.18
C GLN A 33 14.96 16.30 -2.79
N LEU A 34 13.93 15.63 -3.30
CA LEU A 34 13.81 14.17 -3.21
C LEU A 34 14.29 13.57 -4.55
N PRO A 35 15.20 12.57 -4.52
CA PRO A 35 15.56 11.84 -5.72
C PRO A 35 14.42 10.88 -6.10
N TYR A 36 14.01 10.91 -7.37
CA TYR A 36 13.12 9.91 -7.96
C TYR A 36 13.74 8.51 -7.85
N PRO A 37 13.03 7.48 -7.32
CA PRO A 37 13.48 6.11 -7.47
C PRO A 37 13.14 5.59 -8.88
N GLN A 38 14.17 5.17 -9.60
CA GLN A 38 14.09 4.49 -10.90
C GLN A 38 13.27 3.18 -10.79
N PRO A 39 12.49 2.79 -11.81
CA PRO A 39 11.81 1.50 -11.81
C PRO A 39 12.82 0.37 -12.06
N LEU A 40 13.12 -0.40 -11.01
CA LEU A 40 13.78 -1.69 -11.13
C LEU A 40 12.85 -2.66 -11.89
N THR A 41 13.26 -3.03 -13.10
CA THR A 41 12.67 -4.11 -13.88
C THR A 41 12.86 -5.44 -13.15
N HIS A 42 11.88 -5.80 -12.32
CA HIS A 42 11.88 -7.09 -11.64
C HIS A 42 11.56 -8.19 -12.65
N ARG A 43 12.62 -8.90 -13.04
CA ARG A 43 12.63 -10.24 -13.62
C ARG A 43 11.61 -11.12 -12.89
N ARG A 44 10.61 -11.61 -13.62
CA ARG A 44 9.67 -12.64 -13.13
C ARG A 44 10.47 -13.86 -12.69
N ILE A 45 10.45 -14.18 -11.40
CA ILE A 45 10.83 -15.49 -10.89
C ILE A 45 9.50 -16.25 -10.70
N PRO A 46 9.35 -17.48 -11.25
CA PRO A 46 8.13 -18.25 -11.07
C PRO A 46 7.89 -18.58 -9.60
N SER A 47 6.62 -18.47 -9.22
CA SER A 47 6.03 -18.93 -7.97
C SER A 47 6.44 -20.37 -7.63
N ALA A 48 7.19 -20.54 -6.56
CA ALA A 48 7.17 -21.79 -5.80
C ALA A 48 6.07 -21.64 -4.74
N SER A 49 5.03 -22.47 -4.87
CA SER A 49 4.03 -22.75 -3.84
C SER A 49 4.69 -23.04 -2.49
N PRO A 50 4.00 -22.80 -1.35
CA PRO A 50 4.50 -23.16 -0.04
C PRO A 50 4.41 -24.69 0.12
N GLU A 51 5.33 -25.42 -0.51
CA GLU A 51 5.58 -26.79 -0.14
C GLU A 51 6.28 -26.76 1.22
N ARG A 52 5.49 -27.16 2.22
CA ARG A 52 5.83 -27.95 3.41
C ARG A 52 7.16 -27.61 4.11
N PRO A 53 7.16 -27.30 5.43
CA PRO A 53 8.41 -27.15 6.16
C PRO A 53 9.22 -28.44 6.01
N GLU A 54 10.42 -28.32 5.42
CA GLU A 54 11.43 -29.37 5.46
C GLU A 54 11.66 -29.68 6.93
N SER A 55 11.16 -30.84 7.34
CA SER A 55 11.39 -31.39 8.67
C SER A 55 12.89 -31.46 8.83
N ILE A 56 13.47 -30.55 9.63
CA ILE A 56 14.78 -30.74 10.21
C ILE A 56 14.58 -31.92 11.16
N THR A 57 14.68 -33.11 10.60
CA THR A 57 14.99 -34.30 11.35
C THR A 57 16.41 -34.04 11.81
N THR A 58 16.55 -33.40 12.98
CA THR A 58 17.71 -33.63 13.83
C THR A 58 17.82 -35.14 13.85
N SER A 59 18.80 -35.67 13.13
CA SER A 59 19.20 -37.05 13.22
C SER A 59 19.49 -37.27 14.70
N GLY A 60 18.48 -37.78 15.40
CA GLY A 60 18.61 -38.32 16.73
C GLY A 60 19.60 -39.45 16.56
N GLY A 61 20.87 -39.12 16.77
CA GLY A 61 21.92 -40.09 16.96
C GLY A 61 21.49 -40.91 18.16
N THR A 62 20.87 -42.05 17.88
CA THR A 62 20.82 -43.18 18.79
C THR A 62 22.25 -43.45 19.20
N PHE A 63 22.62 -42.96 20.38
CA PHE A 63 23.75 -43.46 21.12
C PHE A 63 23.39 -44.91 21.47
N SER A 64 23.80 -45.84 20.61
CA SER A 64 23.82 -47.24 21.00
C SER A 64 24.88 -47.36 22.09
N THR A 65 24.47 -47.24 23.36
CA THR A 65 25.30 -47.66 24.48
C THR A 65 25.46 -49.16 24.32
N ALA A 66 26.59 -49.60 23.79
CA ALA A 66 27.01 -50.98 23.95
C ALA A 66 27.05 -51.24 25.46
N SER A 67 26.08 -52.03 25.94
CA SER A 67 26.08 -52.62 27.26
C SER A 67 27.32 -53.49 27.36
N SER A 68 28.43 -52.94 27.85
CA SER A 68 29.54 -53.72 28.38
C SER A 68 29.15 -54.09 29.80
N ASP A 69 28.92 -55.38 30.02
CA ASP A 69 28.75 -55.96 31.34
C ASP A 69 30.00 -55.66 32.19
N TYR A 70 29.94 -54.57 32.97
CA TYR A 70 30.91 -54.34 34.04
C TYR A 70 30.50 -55.24 35.20
N ASP A 71 31.24 -56.34 35.30
CA ASP A 71 31.39 -57.18 36.48
C ASP A 71 31.45 -56.28 37.73
N THR A 72 30.32 -56.23 38.45
CA THR A 72 30.14 -55.49 39.68
C THR A 72 30.73 -56.31 40.81
N THR A 73 32.07 -56.39 40.83
CA THR A 73 32.77 -56.92 41.98
C THR A 73 34.10 -56.18 42.12
N SER A 74 34.15 -55.23 43.07
CA SER A 74 35.35 -54.51 43.59
C SER A 74 35.76 -53.11 43.06
N ALA A 75 34.84 -52.22 42.65
CA ALA A 75 35.23 -50.88 42.14
C ALA A 75 34.44 -49.67 42.67
N SER A 76 34.00 -49.67 43.93
CA SER A 76 33.20 -48.57 44.50
C SER A 76 34.01 -47.46 45.22
N ALA A 77 35.35 -47.48 45.17
CA ALA A 77 36.19 -46.44 45.79
C ALA A 77 37.03 -45.62 44.78
N GLY A 78 37.42 -46.20 43.63
CA GLY A 78 38.21 -45.51 42.60
C GLY A 78 37.41 -44.99 41.39
N SER A 79 36.16 -45.40 41.22
CA SER A 79 35.29 -44.96 40.12
C SER A 79 34.69 -43.57 40.36
N VAL A 80 34.35 -43.27 41.62
CA VAL A 80 33.91 -41.93 42.05
C VAL A 80 35.05 -40.92 41.84
N ASP A 81 36.27 -41.30 42.22
CA ASP A 81 37.47 -40.46 42.10
C ASP A 81 37.87 -40.22 40.63
N LEU A 82 37.68 -41.21 39.74
CA LEU A 82 37.89 -41.04 38.30
C LEU A 82 36.82 -40.14 37.65
N LEU A 83 35.54 -40.30 38.01
CA LEU A 83 34.47 -39.43 37.51
C LEU A 83 34.65 -37.99 38.01
N GLU A 84 35.05 -37.81 39.27
CA GLU A 84 35.35 -36.50 39.84
C GLU A 84 36.59 -35.87 39.19
N TYR A 85 37.67 -36.64 39.00
CA TYR A 85 38.86 -36.20 38.27
C TYR A 85 38.56 -35.83 36.80
N MET A 86 37.74 -36.63 36.11
CA MET A 86 37.32 -36.34 34.74
C MET A 86 36.40 -35.13 34.68
N SER A 87 35.49 -34.96 35.65
CA SER A 87 34.60 -33.81 35.78
C SER A 87 35.37 -32.52 36.07
N ASP A 88 36.36 -32.55 36.96
CA ASP A 88 37.23 -31.41 37.26
C ASP A 88 38.12 -31.06 36.07
N ARG A 89 38.65 -32.08 35.37
CA ARG A 89 39.43 -31.85 34.15
C ARG A 89 38.56 -31.32 33.02
N LEU A 90 37.32 -31.78 32.88
CA LEU A 90 36.36 -31.26 31.91
C LEU A 90 35.96 -29.80 32.23
N SER A 91 35.66 -29.52 33.48
CA SER A 91 35.30 -28.18 33.97
C SER A 91 36.45 -27.17 33.82
N ASN A 92 37.70 -27.61 33.97
CA ASN A 92 38.88 -26.77 33.77
C ASN A 92 39.32 -26.65 32.30
N THR A 93 38.85 -27.51 31.39
CA THR A 93 39.25 -27.51 29.97
C THR A 93 38.19 -26.94 29.04
N ILE A 94 36.91 -26.97 29.43
CA ILE A 94 35.82 -26.37 28.66
C ILE A 94 35.68 -24.90 29.03
N ASP A 95 35.97 -24.03 28.07
CA ASP A 95 35.54 -22.64 28.11
C ASP A 95 34.08 -22.56 27.60
N PRO A 96 33.09 -22.16 28.42
CA PRO A 96 31.69 -22.04 28.00
C PRO A 96 31.42 -20.77 27.17
N THR A 97 32.33 -19.80 27.18
CA THR A 97 32.12 -18.49 26.53
C THR A 97 31.81 -18.52 25.03
N PRO A 98 32.38 -19.40 24.17
CA PRO A 98 31.98 -19.48 22.76
C PRO A 98 30.55 -19.97 22.56
N LEU A 99 30.08 -20.89 23.42
CA LEU A 99 28.71 -21.39 23.37
C LEU A 99 27.73 -20.27 23.72
N ASP A 100 27.98 -19.55 24.83
CA ASP A 100 27.14 -18.43 25.25
C ASP A 100 27.07 -17.32 24.21
N ARG A 101 28.21 -17.00 23.57
CA ARG A 101 28.26 -16.02 22.48
C ARG A 101 27.45 -16.49 21.28
N SER A 102 27.53 -17.77 20.92
CA SER A 102 26.76 -18.33 19.80
C SER A 102 25.25 -18.32 20.07
N LEU A 103 24.84 -18.66 21.30
CA LEU A 103 23.45 -18.65 21.72
C LEU A 103 22.90 -17.23 21.78
N ALA A 104 23.66 -16.28 22.31
CA ALA A 104 23.30 -14.87 22.29
C ALA A 104 23.20 -14.33 20.86
N GLN A 105 24.10 -14.73 19.95
CA GLN A 105 24.03 -14.34 18.55
C GLN A 105 22.80 -14.94 17.87
N GLN A 106 22.49 -16.21 18.11
CA GLN A 106 21.30 -16.87 17.58
C GLN A 106 20.00 -16.26 18.11
N ALA A 107 19.92 -15.96 19.41
CA ALA A 107 18.74 -15.31 19.99
C ALA A 107 18.53 -13.90 19.41
N ARG A 108 19.61 -13.15 19.19
CA ARG A 108 19.57 -11.84 18.54
C ARG A 108 19.10 -11.95 17.09
N THR A 109 19.69 -12.86 16.31
CA THR A 109 19.32 -13.04 14.90
C THR A 109 17.90 -13.56 14.74
N SER A 110 17.44 -14.46 15.62
CA SER A 110 16.05 -14.91 15.62
C SER A 110 15.09 -13.79 15.99
N GLY A 111 15.46 -12.95 16.97
CA GLY A 111 14.67 -11.79 17.36
C GLY A 111 14.52 -10.78 16.23
N THR A 112 15.63 -10.44 15.55
CA THR A 112 15.60 -9.51 14.42
C THR A 112 14.85 -10.10 13.22
N LEU A 113 15.03 -11.39 12.94
CA LEU A 113 14.32 -12.08 11.87
C LEU A 113 12.80 -12.07 12.12
N ASN A 114 12.38 -12.39 13.34
CA ASN A 114 10.95 -12.36 13.70
C ASN A 114 10.38 -10.95 13.59
N ALA A 115 11.11 -9.93 14.06
CA ALA A 115 10.68 -8.54 13.91
C ALA A 115 10.50 -8.15 12.43
N LYS A 116 11.44 -8.56 11.55
CA LYS A 116 11.33 -8.32 10.10
C LYS A 116 10.18 -9.08 9.46
N GLN A 117 9.89 -10.30 9.92
CA GLN A 117 8.74 -11.05 9.43
C GLN A 117 7.43 -10.33 9.75
N HIS A 118 7.29 -9.80 10.97
CA HIS A 118 6.11 -9.01 11.33
C HIS A 118 5.99 -7.72 10.51
N GLU A 119 7.10 -7.00 10.30
CA GLU A 119 7.13 -5.80 9.46
C GLU A 119 6.69 -6.09 8.02
N LEU A 120 7.17 -7.18 7.42
CA LEU A 120 6.78 -7.57 6.06
C LEU A 120 5.29 -7.91 5.96
N LEU A 121 4.74 -8.63 6.95
CA LEU A 121 3.31 -8.94 6.98
C LEU A 121 2.45 -7.68 7.14
N GLU A 122 2.88 -6.73 7.98
CA GLU A 122 2.20 -5.46 8.14
C GLU A 122 2.24 -4.63 6.84
N LEU A 123 3.41 -4.54 6.20
CA LEU A 123 3.55 -3.84 4.91
C LEU A 123 2.69 -4.48 3.81
N GLN A 124 2.62 -5.81 3.78
CA GLN A 124 1.75 -6.53 2.86
C GLN A 124 0.27 -6.22 3.12
N ALA A 125 -0.16 -6.25 4.37
CA ALA A 125 -1.55 -5.92 4.75
C ALA A 125 -1.89 -4.47 4.40
N LEU A 126 -0.96 -3.54 4.64
CA LEU A 126 -1.11 -2.13 4.26
C LEU A 126 -1.24 -1.97 2.74
N ALA A 127 -0.39 -2.63 1.97
CA ALA A 127 -0.46 -2.60 0.51
C ALA A 127 -1.79 -3.14 -0.01
N GLN A 128 -2.28 -4.25 0.55
CA GLN A 128 -3.59 -4.82 0.21
C GLN A 128 -4.74 -3.86 0.52
N ARG A 129 -4.71 -3.22 1.70
CA ARG A 129 -5.71 -2.21 2.08
C ARG A 129 -5.71 -1.03 1.12
N ARG A 130 -4.52 -0.52 0.76
CA ARG A 130 -4.40 0.59 -0.20
C ARG A 130 -4.90 0.21 -1.58
N LEU A 131 -4.60 -1.01 -2.04
CA LEU A 131 -5.08 -1.52 -3.32
C LEU A 131 -6.61 -1.62 -3.32
N ALA A 132 -7.21 -2.17 -2.26
CA ALA A 132 -8.66 -2.26 -2.14
C ALA A 132 -9.33 -0.88 -2.19
N ALA A 133 -8.79 0.11 -1.45
CA ALA A 133 -9.28 1.49 -1.50
C ALA A 133 -9.12 2.14 -2.88
N ALA A 134 -8.00 1.89 -3.57
CA ALA A 134 -7.81 2.39 -4.93
C ALA A 134 -8.84 1.78 -5.91
N GLN A 135 -9.16 0.50 -5.78
CA GLN A 135 -10.19 -0.15 -6.60
C GLN A 135 -11.58 0.43 -6.37
N THR A 136 -11.96 0.72 -5.12
CA THR A 136 -13.27 1.36 -4.83
C THR A 136 -13.35 2.74 -5.43
N ASN A 137 -12.32 3.56 -5.23
CA ASN A 137 -12.25 4.94 -5.74
C ASN A 137 -12.25 4.95 -7.28
N PHE A 138 -11.56 4.00 -7.91
CA PHE A 138 -11.54 3.86 -9.36
C PHE A 138 -12.94 3.53 -9.90
N ARG A 139 -13.64 2.56 -9.29
CA ARG A 139 -15.01 2.19 -9.70
C ARG A 139 -15.98 3.35 -9.55
N GLU A 140 -15.85 4.13 -8.49
CA GLU A 140 -16.63 5.34 -8.26
C GLU A 140 -16.32 6.40 -9.32
N GLY A 141 -15.03 6.63 -9.62
CA GLY A 141 -14.59 7.55 -10.68
C GLY A 141 -15.16 7.19 -12.05
N ILE A 142 -15.19 5.90 -12.42
CA ILE A 142 -15.81 5.45 -13.68
C ILE A 142 -17.32 5.73 -13.69
N ARG A 143 -18.01 5.56 -12.56
CA ARG A 143 -19.44 5.88 -12.47
C ARG A 143 -19.67 7.39 -12.61
N ALA A 144 -18.90 8.21 -11.91
CA ALA A 144 -18.98 9.67 -11.98
C ALA A 144 -18.69 10.17 -13.41
N ALA A 145 -17.66 9.65 -14.07
CA ALA A 145 -17.34 10.01 -15.45
C ALA A 145 -18.49 9.69 -16.43
N ARG A 146 -19.16 8.53 -16.25
CA ARG A 146 -20.34 8.18 -17.06
C ARG A 146 -21.52 9.10 -16.79
N GLU A 147 -21.73 9.55 -15.55
CA GLU A 147 -22.78 10.51 -15.23
C GLU A 147 -22.51 11.85 -15.90
N VAL A 148 -21.30 12.40 -15.72
CA VAL A 148 -20.89 13.65 -16.36
C VAL A 148 -21.02 13.57 -17.89
N GLN A 149 -20.67 12.44 -18.50
CA GLN A 149 -20.87 12.23 -19.93
C GLN A 149 -22.36 12.33 -20.32
N ARG A 150 -23.27 11.72 -19.56
CA ARG A 150 -24.71 11.80 -19.81
C ARG A 150 -25.24 13.22 -19.61
N GLU A 151 -24.81 13.90 -18.55
CA GLU A 151 -25.19 15.28 -18.28
C GLU A 151 -24.70 16.24 -19.37
N LEU A 152 -23.46 16.07 -19.84
CA LEU A 152 -22.93 16.84 -20.96
C LEU A 152 -23.73 16.60 -22.24
N ALA A 153 -24.07 15.34 -22.56
CA ALA A 153 -24.90 15.04 -23.72
C ALA A 153 -26.31 15.65 -23.60
N TRP A 154 -26.91 15.59 -22.41
CA TRP A 154 -28.23 16.16 -22.16
C TRP A 154 -28.21 17.69 -22.23
N THR A 155 -27.23 18.34 -21.61
CA THR A 155 -27.09 19.81 -21.65
C THR A 155 -26.82 20.29 -23.07
N GLN A 156 -25.97 19.59 -23.83
CA GLN A 156 -25.76 19.86 -25.25
C GLN A 156 -27.08 19.76 -26.04
N GLY A 157 -27.84 18.68 -25.88
CA GLY A 157 -29.16 18.52 -26.51
C GLY A 157 -30.18 19.57 -26.07
N ARG A 158 -30.13 20.01 -24.81
CA ARG A 158 -31.02 21.03 -24.27
C ARG A 158 -30.70 22.41 -24.84
N VAL A 159 -29.41 22.76 -24.92
CA VAL A 159 -28.94 24.02 -25.50
C VAL A 159 -29.28 24.07 -26.99
N THR A 160 -29.06 22.99 -27.75
CA THR A 160 -29.41 22.95 -29.18
C THR A 160 -30.91 23.11 -29.41
N ALA A 161 -31.77 22.44 -28.62
CA ALA A 161 -33.22 22.59 -28.72
C ALA A 161 -33.69 24.02 -28.36
N LEU A 162 -33.11 24.62 -27.32
CA LEU A 162 -33.40 26.01 -26.96
C LEU A 162 -32.96 26.97 -28.07
N ASN A 163 -31.81 26.70 -28.67
CA ASN A 163 -31.26 27.47 -29.77
C ASN A 163 -32.17 27.43 -31.01
N GLN A 164 -32.63 26.23 -31.40
CA GLN A 164 -33.59 26.05 -32.49
C GLN A 164 -34.90 26.81 -32.22
N ARG A 165 -35.41 26.76 -30.98
CA ARG A 165 -36.64 27.47 -30.61
C ARG A 165 -36.47 28.99 -30.65
N ALA A 166 -35.31 29.50 -30.24
CA ALA A 166 -34.97 30.92 -30.33
C ALA A 166 -34.87 31.38 -31.79
N ALA A 167 -34.23 30.59 -32.66
CA ALA A 167 -34.13 30.87 -34.09
C ALA A 167 -35.50 30.94 -34.77
N GLN A 168 -36.44 30.08 -34.38
CA GLN A 168 -37.81 30.09 -34.91
C GLN A 168 -38.64 31.27 -34.40
N LYS A 169 -38.57 31.58 -33.09
CA LYS A 169 -39.40 32.65 -32.49
C LYS A 169 -38.88 34.06 -32.79
N TYR A 170 -37.57 34.24 -32.87
CA TYR A 170 -36.92 35.54 -32.93
C TYR A 170 -35.80 35.57 -33.97
N PRO A 171 -36.11 35.39 -35.27
CA PRO A 171 -35.10 35.15 -36.31
C PRO A 171 -34.11 36.31 -36.49
N LEU A 172 -34.58 37.57 -36.44
CA LEU A 172 -33.71 38.76 -36.62
C LEU A 172 -32.76 38.96 -35.44
N GLN A 173 -33.26 38.79 -34.21
CA GLN A 173 -32.47 38.94 -32.98
C GLN A 173 -31.47 37.80 -32.84
N TYR A 174 -31.89 36.59 -33.22
CA TYR A 174 -31.03 35.41 -33.24
C TYR A 174 -29.84 35.61 -34.19
N ARG A 175 -30.07 36.06 -35.43
CA ARG A 175 -29.00 36.34 -36.40
C ARG A 175 -28.04 37.44 -35.93
N ALA A 176 -28.57 38.48 -35.28
CA ALA A 176 -27.75 39.56 -34.71
C ALA A 176 -26.90 39.07 -33.53
N ALA A 177 -27.43 38.16 -32.70
CA ALA A 177 -26.72 37.58 -31.57
C ALA A 177 -25.68 36.53 -31.99
N SER A 178 -26.02 35.64 -32.94
CA SER A 178 -25.11 34.61 -33.45
C SER A 178 -23.89 35.20 -34.16
N GLY A 179 -24.03 36.39 -34.77
CA GLY A 179 -22.89 37.13 -35.32
C GLY A 179 -21.98 37.78 -34.26
N LYS A 180 -22.52 38.09 -33.07
CA LYS A 180 -21.75 38.66 -31.95
C LYS A 180 -21.06 37.60 -31.09
N TYR A 181 -21.69 36.44 -30.96
CA TYR A 181 -21.19 35.31 -30.16
C TYR A 181 -21.17 34.05 -31.03
N PRO A 182 -20.13 33.88 -31.86
CA PRO A 182 -19.95 32.65 -32.62
C PRO A 182 -19.71 31.48 -31.67
N ASN A 183 -20.22 30.31 -32.03
CA ASN A 183 -20.07 29.12 -31.21
C ASN A 183 -18.60 28.65 -31.32
N PRO A 184 -17.92 28.34 -30.21
CA PRO A 184 -16.49 28.00 -30.22
C PRO A 184 -16.16 26.65 -30.88
N MET A 185 -17.16 25.90 -31.36
CA MET A 185 -16.99 24.59 -32.02
C MET A 185 -16.93 24.67 -33.57
N ASP A 186 -16.98 25.87 -34.14
CA ASP A 186 -16.94 26.09 -35.60
C ASP A 186 -15.52 26.43 -36.14
N TYR A 187 -14.44 26.05 -35.42
CA TYR A 187 -13.04 26.14 -35.85
C TYR A 187 -12.35 24.78 -35.93
#